data_AF-A0A0D0BJI9-F1
#
_entry.id   AF-A0A0D0BJI9-F1
#
_cell.length_a   1.000
_cell.length_b   1.000
_cell.length_c   1.000
_cell.angle_alpha   90.00
_cell.angle_beta   90.00
_cell.angle_gamma   90.00
#
_symmetry.space_group_name_H-M   'P 1'
#
loop_
_entity.id
_entity.type
_entity.pdbx_description
1 polymer ?
#
loop_
_entity_poly.entity_id
_entity_poly.type
_entity_poly.pdbx_seq_one_letter_code
_entity_poly.pdbx_strand_id
1 'polypeptide(L)'
;STISQTLLNTKKDIADYKLEIRSLQIHISEMRTRRTQLKVYKASLKSLLSPIRRLPNELLYRIFGLTYSTNHLVSRDHQILALAISSVCTRWRQLALSSPDLWSSMDIY
;
A
#
# COMPACT_ATOMS: atom_id res chain seq x y z
N SER A 1 -56.10 -24.98 -16.28
CA SER A 1 -56.22 -23.64 -16.90
C SER A 1 -54.86 -23.21 -17.40
N THR A 2 -54.78 -22.64 -18.60
CA THR A 2 -53.55 -22.11 -19.22
C THR A 2 -52.77 -21.17 -18.29
N ILE A 3 -53.48 -20.42 -17.43
CA ILE A 3 -52.91 -19.49 -16.46
C ILE A 3 -52.05 -20.19 -15.39
N SER A 4 -52.45 -21.39 -14.96
CA SER A 4 -51.67 -22.16 -13.96
C SER A 4 -50.37 -22.66 -14.56
N GLN A 5 -50.38 -23.03 -15.84
CA GLN A 5 -49.20 -23.53 -16.56
C GLN A 5 -48.20 -22.41 -16.83
N THR A 6 -48.67 -21.23 -17.25
CA THR A 6 -47.80 -20.07 -17.45
C THR A 6 -47.17 -19.63 -16.13
N LEU A 7 -47.94 -19.59 -15.04
CA LEU A 7 -47.41 -19.26 -13.71
C LEU A 7 -46.30 -20.22 -13.26
N LEU A 8 -46.45 -21.52 -13.52
CA LEU A 8 -45.44 -22.52 -13.20
C LEU A 8 -44.14 -22.30 -13.99
N ASN A 9 -44.26 -22.07 -15.29
CA ASN A 9 -43.12 -21.82 -16.17
C ASN A 9 -42.37 -20.55 -15.73
N THR A 10 -43.09 -19.46 -15.46
CA THR A 10 -42.46 -18.21 -14.97
C THR A 10 -41.74 -18.40 -13.65
N LYS A 11 -42.28 -19.22 -12.72
CA LYS A 11 -41.58 -19.54 -11.46
C LYS A 11 -40.26 -20.29 -11.70
N LYS A 12 -40.26 -21.21 -12.67
CA LYS A 12 -39.04 -21.93 -13.06
C LYS A 12 -38.01 -20.98 -13.65
N ASP A 13 -38.41 -20.14 -14.61
CA ASP A 13 -37.50 -19.17 -15.24
C ASP A 13 -36.86 -18.23 -14.22
N ILE A 14 -37.65 -17.74 -13.24
CA ILE A 14 -37.12 -16.91 -12.14
C ILE A 14 -36.08 -17.68 -11.31
N ALA A 15 -36.30 -18.96 -11.04
CA ALA A 15 -35.35 -19.78 -10.29
C ALA A 15 -34.04 -19.98 -11.09
N ASP A 16 -34.16 -20.26 -12.39
CA ASP A 16 -33.04 -20.47 -13.29
C ASP A 16 -32.20 -19.17 -13.41
N TYR A 17 -32.84 -18.01 -13.63
CA TYR A 17 -32.13 -16.73 -13.66
C TYR A 17 -31.48 -16.37 -12.32
N LYS A 18 -32.09 -16.74 -11.18
CA LYS A 18 -31.45 -16.55 -9.87
C LYS A 18 -30.17 -17.35 -9.73
N LEU A 19 -30.13 -18.57 -10.27
CA LEU A 19 -28.92 -19.40 -10.27
C LEU A 19 -27.84 -18.81 -11.16
N GLU A 20 -28.22 -18.35 -12.37
CA GLU A 20 -27.29 -17.73 -13.29
C GLU A 20 -26.69 -16.43 -12.73
N ILE A 21 -27.52 -15.55 -12.13
CA ILE A 21 -27.07 -14.33 -11.45
C ILE A 21 -26.05 -14.68 -10.36
N ARG A 22 -26.32 -15.70 -9.54
CA ARG A 22 -25.38 -16.13 -8.49
C ARG A 22 -24.06 -16.61 -9.09
N SER A 23 -24.10 -17.43 -10.14
CA SER A 23 -22.90 -17.92 -10.83
C SER A 23 -22.05 -16.77 -11.39
N LEU A 24 -22.70 -15.79 -12.02
CA LEU A 24 -22.02 -14.61 -12.56
C LEU A 24 -21.43 -13.73 -11.45
N GLN A 25 -22.14 -13.56 -10.33
CA GLN A 25 -21.63 -12.82 -9.17
C GLN A 25 -20.36 -13.47 -8.59
N ILE A 26 -20.33 -14.81 -8.52
CA ILE A 26 -19.14 -15.56 -8.09
C ILE A 26 -17.97 -15.26 -9.04
N HIS A 27 -18.16 -15.41 -10.36
CA HIS A 27 -17.11 -15.11 -11.33
C HIS A 27 -16.62 -13.66 -11.26
N ILE A 28 -17.52 -12.68 -11.11
CA ILE A 28 -17.15 -11.27 -10.94
C ILE A 28 -16.29 -11.07 -9.69
N SER A 29 -16.67 -11.69 -8.57
CA SER A 29 -15.92 -11.60 -7.31
C SER A 29 -14.51 -12.19 -7.42
N GLU A 30 -14.37 -13.31 -8.13
CA GLU A 30 -13.09 -13.93 -8.39
C GLU A 30 -12.20 -13.04 -9.25
N MET A 31 -12.74 -12.51 -10.35
CA MET A 31 -11.98 -11.61 -11.24
C MET A 31 -11.57 -10.32 -10.54
N ARG A 32 -12.42 -9.78 -9.65
CA ARG A 32 -12.06 -8.63 -8.81
C ARG A 32 -10.90 -8.97 -7.86
N THR A 33 -10.92 -10.16 -7.25
CA THR A 33 -9.86 -10.63 -6.36
C THR A 33 -8.53 -10.75 -7.09
N ARG A 34 -8.52 -11.44 -8.24
CA ARG A 34 -7.33 -11.58 -9.11
C ARG A 34 -6.78 -10.21 -9.53
N ARG A 35 -7.64 -9.28 -9.93
CA ARG A 35 -7.25 -7.91 -10.29
C ARG A 35 -6.58 -7.18 -9.13
N THR A 36 -7.11 -7.31 -7.91
CA THR A 36 -6.53 -6.68 -6.71
C THR A 36 -5.16 -7.26 -6.40
N GLN A 37 -4.99 -8.58 -6.45
CA GLN A 37 -3.70 -9.24 -6.25
C GLN A 37 -2.64 -8.74 -7.25
N LEU A 38 -2.99 -8.63 -8.54
CA LEU A 38 -2.09 -8.11 -9.56
C LEU A 38 -1.71 -6.64 -9.32
N LYS A 39 -2.63 -5.81 -8.82
CA LYS A 39 -2.32 -4.42 -8.46
C LYS A 39 -1.30 -4.34 -7.33
N VAL A 40 -1.46 -5.16 -6.29
CA VAL A 40 -0.51 -5.25 -5.18
C VAL A 40 0.86 -5.71 -5.69
N TYR A 41 0.91 -6.78 -6.49
CA TYR A 41 2.15 -7.29 -7.06
C TYR A 41 2.87 -6.24 -7.93
N LYS A 42 2.13 -5.54 -8.80
CA LYS A 42 2.67 -4.44 -9.60
C LYS A 42 3.25 -3.31 -8.75
N ALA A 43 2.59 -2.95 -7.64
CA ALA A 43 3.11 -1.94 -6.72
C ALA A 43 4.42 -2.39 -6.07
N SER A 44 4.52 -3.66 -5.67
CA SER A 44 5.75 -4.25 -5.15
C SER A 44 6.90 -4.22 -6.16
N LEU A 45 6.64 -4.57 -7.42
CA LEU A 45 7.63 -4.48 -8.49
C LEU A 45 8.08 -3.03 -8.74
N LYS A 46 7.16 -2.07 -8.77
CA LYS A 46 7.52 -0.65 -8.88
C LYS A 46 8.38 -0.19 -7.70
N SER A 47 8.07 -0.64 -6.49
CA SER A 47 8.89 -0.36 -5.31
C SER A 47 10.28 -0.97 -5.44
N LEU A 48 10.40 -2.19 -6.00
CA LEU A 48 11.67 -2.87 -6.26
C LEU A 48 12.54 -2.12 -7.29
N LEU A 49 11.91 -1.61 -8.34
CA LEU A 49 12.57 -0.84 -9.40
C LEU A 49 12.87 0.61 -9.03
N SER A 50 12.35 1.09 -7.88
CA SER A 50 12.57 2.45 -7.43
C SER A 50 14.08 2.73 -7.27
N PRO A 51 14.58 3.88 -7.79
CA PRO A 51 15.98 4.27 -7.65
C PRO A 51 16.51 4.21 -6.21
N ILE A 52 15.62 4.42 -5.24
CA ILE A 52 15.93 4.40 -3.81
C ILE A 52 16.47 3.05 -3.31
N ARG A 53 16.15 1.95 -3.99
CA ARG A 53 16.70 0.61 -3.67
C ARG A 53 18.05 0.35 -4.32
N ARG A 54 18.38 1.06 -5.40
CA ARG A 54 19.65 0.96 -6.11
C ARG A 54 20.71 1.91 -5.55
N LEU A 55 20.28 2.93 -4.82
CA LEU A 55 21.18 3.89 -4.19
C LEU A 55 22.02 3.18 -3.11
N PRO A 56 23.35 3.32 -3.10
CA PRO A 56 24.21 2.82 -2.02
C PRO A 56 23.87 3.44 -0.65
N ASN A 57 24.25 2.77 0.44
CA ASN A 57 23.97 3.24 1.80
C ASN A 57 24.67 4.58 2.09
N GLU A 58 25.87 4.78 1.56
CA GLU A 58 26.69 5.98 1.74
C GLU A 58 25.97 7.22 1.21
N LEU A 59 25.28 7.08 0.07
CA LEU A 59 24.51 8.17 -0.52
C LEU A 59 23.20 8.42 0.25
N LEU A 60 22.59 7.38 0.82
CA LEU A 60 21.45 7.56 1.73
C LEU A 60 21.85 8.30 3.01
N TYR A 61 22.98 7.94 3.61
CA TYR A 61 23.52 8.68 4.76
C TYR A 61 23.85 10.13 4.42
N ARG A 62 24.40 10.41 3.23
CA ARG A 62 24.60 11.79 2.78
C ARG A 62 23.28 12.55 2.67
N ILE A 63 22.22 11.94 2.14
CA ILE A 63 20.89 12.55 2.07
C ILE A 63 20.35 12.84 3.48
N PHE A 64 20.51 11.92 4.42
CA PHE A 64 20.12 12.15 5.83
C PHE A 64 20.95 13.28 6.44
N GLY A 65 22.24 13.36 6.15
CA GLY A 65 23.11 14.47 6.60
C GLY A 65 22.66 15.85 6.10
N LEU A 66 21.98 15.93 4.95
CA LEU A 66 21.44 17.21 4.47
C LEU A 66 20.30 17.75 5.35
N THR A 67 19.61 16.91 6.12
CA THR A 67 18.58 17.37 7.06
C THR A 67 19.17 18.00 8.33
N TYR A 68 20.45 17.74 8.59
CA TYR A 68 21.23 18.39 9.65
C TYR A 68 21.79 19.73 9.17
N SER A 69 22.35 19.79 7.97
CA SER A 69 23.04 21.00 7.47
C SER A 69 22.12 22.16 7.09
N THR A 70 20.82 21.91 6.88
CA THR A 70 19.87 22.93 6.39
C THR A 70 19.14 23.70 7.50
N ASN A 71 19.28 23.31 8.77
CA ASN A 71 18.44 23.84 9.83
C ASN A 71 19.27 24.45 10.98
N HIS A 72 19.48 25.76 10.90
CA HIS A 72 19.54 26.63 12.09
C HIS A 72 18.15 26.76 12.78
N LEU A 73 17.27 25.76 12.61
CA LEU A 73 15.89 25.75 13.08
C LEU A 73 15.73 24.75 14.24
N VAL A 74 14.88 25.14 15.18
CA VAL A 74 14.60 24.57 16.51
C VAL A 74 14.59 23.03 16.53
N SER A 75 15.16 22.42 17.59
CA SER A 75 15.32 20.96 17.80
C SER A 75 14.11 20.08 17.48
N ARG A 76 12.89 20.62 17.55
CA ARG A 76 11.63 19.93 17.25
C ARG A 76 11.47 19.59 15.76
N ASP A 77 11.95 20.44 14.85
CA ASP A 77 11.85 20.20 13.40
C ASP A 77 12.76 19.05 12.96
N HIS A 78 13.90 18.88 13.64
CA HIS A 78 14.84 17.80 13.37
C HIS A 78 14.24 16.43 13.74
N GLN A 79 13.51 16.34 14.85
CA GLN A 79 12.81 15.10 15.25
C GLN A 79 11.73 14.71 14.23
N ILE A 80 10.96 15.68 13.73
CA ILE A 80 9.95 15.43 12.70
C ILE A 80 10.61 14.91 11.42
N LEU A 81 11.75 15.46 11.02
CA LEU A 81 12.51 15.01 9.86
C LEU A 81 13.09 13.60 10.03
N ALA A 82 13.67 13.28 11.19
CA ALA A 82 14.18 11.95 11.52
C ALA A 82 13.06 10.89 11.47
N LEU A 83 11.89 11.22 12.01
CA LEU A 83 10.68 10.38 11.94
C LEU A 83 10.18 10.24 10.49
N ALA A 84 10.16 11.33 9.72
CA ALA A 84 9.74 11.32 8.33
C ALA A 84 10.67 10.43 7.48
N ILE A 85 11.98 10.55 7.63
CA ILE A 85 12.97 9.67 6.98
C ILE A 85 12.72 8.20 7.35
N SER A 86 12.52 7.93 8.63
CA SER A 86 12.26 6.58 9.16
C SER A 86 10.92 5.98 8.71
N SER A 87 10.02 6.81 8.16
CA SER A 87 8.71 6.38 7.66
C SER A 87 8.74 5.94 6.19
N VAL A 88 9.77 6.31 5.42
CA VAL A 88 9.80 6.12 3.95
C VAL A 88 9.77 4.65 3.55
N CYS A 89 10.66 3.83 4.11
CA CYS A 89 10.67 2.38 3.88
C CYS A 89 11.48 1.66 4.98
N THR A 90 11.42 0.33 5.01
CA THR A 90 12.16 -0.50 5.98
C THR A 90 13.67 -0.25 5.93
N ARG A 91 14.26 -0.11 4.74
CA ARG A 91 15.69 0.19 4.57
C ARG A 91 16.07 1.56 5.13
N TRP A 92 15.27 2.59 4.84
CA TRP A 92 15.52 3.95 5.36
C TRP A 92 15.40 3.99 6.87
N ARG A 93 14.41 3.29 7.43
CA ARG A 93 14.25 3.13 8.87
C ARG A 93 15.47 2.48 9.52
N GLN A 94 15.95 1.37 8.95
CA GLN A 94 17.14 0.69 9.48
C GLN A 94 18.37 1.60 9.46
N LEU A 95 18.63 2.28 8.32
CA LEU A 95 19.77 3.18 8.21
C LEU A 95 19.63 4.39 9.14
N ALA A 96 18.44 4.99 9.24
CA ALA A 96 18.15 6.09 10.13
C ALA A 96 18.37 5.73 11.60
N LEU A 97 17.89 4.54 12.04
CA LEU A 97 18.12 4.04 13.40
C LEU A 97 19.60 3.74 13.67
N SER A 98 20.35 3.32 12.65
CA SER A 98 21.81 3.11 12.73
C SER A 98 22.63 4.40 12.63
N SER A 99 21.99 5.57 12.52
CA SER A 99 22.65 6.88 12.51
C SER A 99 22.30 7.66 13.77
N PRO A 100 23.10 7.55 14.84
CA PRO A 100 22.86 8.28 16.10
C PRO A 100 22.78 9.79 15.89
N ASP A 101 23.55 10.33 14.95
CA ASP A 101 23.59 11.76 14.63
C ASP A 101 22.21 12.32 14.24
N LEU A 102 21.36 11.50 13.60
CA LEU A 102 20.01 11.87 13.18
C LEU A 102 19.03 12.02 14.37
N TRP A 103 19.36 11.45 15.52
CA TRP A 103 18.52 11.46 16.72
C TRP A 103 19.14 12.25 17.87
N SER A 104 20.28 12.88 17.64
CA SER A 104 21.09 13.57 18.66
C SER A 104 20.38 14.77 19.32
N SER A 105 19.31 15.30 18.74
CA SER A 105 18.50 16.41 19.26
C SER A 105 17.11 16.01 19.76
N MET A 106 16.94 14.76 20.20
CA MET A 106 15.65 14.27 20.71
C MET A 106 15.42 14.68 22.18
N ASP A 107 14.70 15.77 22.38
CA ASP A 107 14.14 16.16 23.67
C ASP A 107 12.82 15.42 23.91
N ILE A 108 12.80 14.51 24.89
CA ILE A 108 11.59 13.84 25.37
C ILE A 108 11.11 14.60 26.62
N TYR A 109 10.05 15.39 26.47
CA TYR A 109 9.42 16.16 27.55
C TYR A 109 8.36 15.34 28.28
#